data_AF-A0A662JV03-F1
#
_entry.id   AF-A0A662JV03-F1
#
_cell.length_a   1.000
_cell.length_b   1.000
_cell.length_c   1.000
_cell.angle_alpha   90.00
_cell.angle_beta   90.00
_cell.angle_gamma   90.00
#
_symmetry.space_group_name_H-M   'P 1'
#
loop_
_entity.id
_entity.type
_entity.pdbx_description
1 polymer ?
#
loop_
_entity_poly.entity_id
_entity_poly.type
_entity_poly.pdbx_seq_one_letter_code
_entity_poly.pdbx_strand_id
1 'polypeptide(L)' 'DIPLEETVYEKPEKKRFFEGGGVILIGPIPIVFGSNWKIAIALMFIAIIFILTMLLLNLALAE' A
#
# COMPACT_ATOMS: atom_id res chain seq x y z
N ASP A 1 54.50 9.68 -15.76
CA ASP A 1 53.55 9.22 -14.73
C ASP A 1 52.50 10.29 -14.48
N ILE A 2 51.29 10.06 -14.97
CA ILE A 2 50.16 10.98 -14.79
C ILE A 2 49.47 10.55 -13.49
N PRO A 3 49.27 11.43 -12.49
CA PRO A 3 48.66 11.05 -11.23
C PRO A 3 47.18 10.77 -11.47
N LEU A 4 46.74 9.56 -11.15
CA LEU A 4 45.34 9.16 -11.28
C LEU A 4 44.55 9.87 -10.18
N GLU A 5 43.70 10.79 -10.61
CA GLU A 5 42.75 11.51 -9.79
C GLU A 5 41.82 10.48 -9.13
N GLU A 6 41.97 10.31 -7.81
CA GLU A 6 41.22 9.34 -7.02
C GLU A 6 39.79 9.85 -6.91
N THR A 7 38.93 9.44 -7.84
CA THR A 7 37.51 9.79 -7.83
C THR A 7 36.89 9.20 -6.58
N VAL A 8 36.63 10.06 -5.60
CA VAL A 8 35.92 9.73 -4.36
C VAL A 8 34.54 9.19 -4.75
N TYR A 9 34.37 7.87 -4.75
CA TYR A 9 33.09 7.21 -4.99
C TYR A 9 32.19 7.43 -3.77
N GLU A 10 31.45 8.54 -3.75
CA GLU A 10 30.36 8.73 -2.80
C GLU A 10 29.31 7.63 -3.00
N LYS A 11 29.19 6.75 -2.02
CA LYS A 11 28.19 5.69 -2.00
C LYS A 11 26.81 6.37 -1.93
N PRO A 12 25.93 6.21 -2.94
CA PRO A 12 24.64 6.89 -2.95
C PRO A 12 23.84 6.45 -1.72
N GLU A 13 23.49 7.42 -0.89
CA GLU A 13 22.74 7.21 0.34
C GLU A 13 21.38 6.60 -0.02
N LYS A 14 21.13 5.38 0.49
CA LYS A 14 20.01 4.54 0.05
C LYS A 14 18.71 5.13 0.59
N LYS A 15 18.06 6.02 -0.18
CA LYS A 15 16.74 6.57 0.14
C LYS A 15 15.76 5.41 0.32
N ARG A 16 15.28 5.21 1.55
CA ARG A 16 14.27 4.19 1.86
C ARG A 16 12.94 4.67 1.30
N PHE A 17 12.54 4.12 0.15
CA PHE A 17 11.18 4.26 -0.33
C PHE A 17 10.26 3.47 0.58
N PHE A 18 9.33 4.16 1.25
CA PHE A 18 8.27 3.50 2.01
C PHE A 18 7.22 3.00 1.02
N GLU A 19 6.98 1.69 1.04
CA GLU A 19 5.89 1.07 0.30
C GLU A 19 4.63 1.05 1.20
N GLY A 20 3.48 1.38 0.62
CA GLY A 20 2.23 1.53 1.36
C GLY A 20 1.04 1.73 0.44
N GLY A 21 -0.15 1.86 1.02
CA GLY A 21 -1.40 2.04 0.29
C GLY A 21 -2.54 2.39 1.22
N GLY A 22 -3.73 2.51 0.67
CA GLY A 22 -4.94 2.79 1.41
C GLY A 22 -6.20 2.34 0.69
N VAL A 23 -7.31 2.43 1.41
CA VAL A 23 -8.66 2.15 0.91
C VAL A 23 -9.56 3.31 1.29
N ILE A 24 -10.30 3.84 0.34
CA ILE A 24 -11.38 4.81 0.56
C ILE A 24 -12.69 4.09 0.29
N LEU A 25 -13.63 4.10 1.25
CA LEU A 25 -14.97 3.57 1.05
C LEU A 25 -15.92 4.72 0.70
N ILE A 26 -16.47 4.70 -0.52
CA ILE A 26 -17.55 5.62 -0.94
C ILE A 26 -18.84 4.81 -0.91
N GLY A 27 -19.52 4.86 0.24
CA GLY A 27 -20.57 3.88 0.54
C GLY A 27 -19.98 2.45 0.53
N PRO A 28 -20.72 1.43 0.05
CA PRO A 28 -20.23 0.05 0.00
C PRO A 28 -19.22 -0.20 -1.15
N ILE A 29 -18.83 0.83 -1.91
CA ILE A 29 -17.90 0.70 -3.04
C ILE A 29 -16.49 1.11 -2.59
N PRO A 30 -15.53 0.17 -2.48
CA PRO A 30 -14.17 0.46 -2.07
C PRO A 30 -13.30 0.91 -3.25
N ILE A 31 -12.49 1.95 -3.03
CA ILE A 31 -11.42 2.39 -3.92
C ILE A 31 -10.09 2.05 -3.25
N VAL A 32 -9.32 1.17 -3.86
CA VAL A 32 -8.06 0.64 -3.30
C VAL A 32 -6.88 1.17 -4.09
N PHE A 33 -5.86 1.67 -3.39
CA PHE A 33 -4.62 2.16 -3.97
C PHE A 33 -3.41 1.62 -3.20
N GLY A 34 -2.31 1.36 -3.89
CA GLY A 34 -1.08 0.88 -3.28
C GLY A 34 0.12 1.18 -4.15
N SER A 35 1.29 1.32 -3.52
CA SER A 35 2.57 1.57 -4.20
C SER A 35 3.02 0.41 -5.09
N ASN A 36 2.41 -0.77 -4.93
CA ASN A 36 2.66 -1.95 -5.74
C ASN A 36 1.39 -2.84 -5.80
N TRP A 37 1.27 -3.66 -6.84
CA TRP A 37 0.14 -4.58 -7.06
C TRP A 37 -0.09 -5.53 -5.89
N LYS A 38 0.98 -6.00 -5.22
CA LYS A 38 0.89 -6.88 -4.05
C LYS A 38 0.16 -6.19 -2.88
N ILE A 39 0.49 -4.92 -2.62
CA ILE A 39 -0.12 -4.12 -1.55
C ILE A 39 -1.57 -3.81 -1.89
N ALA A 40 -1.84 -3.42 -3.14
CA ALA A 40 -3.20 -3.14 -3.59
C ALA A 40 -4.10 -4.39 -3.46
N ILE A 41 -3.61 -5.57 -3.85
CA ILE A 41 -4.37 -6.83 -3.69
C ILE A 41 -4.62 -7.16 -2.23
N ALA A 42 -3.61 -7.03 -1.37
CA ALA A 42 -3.77 -7.27 0.07
C ALA A 42 -4.84 -6.34 0.67
N LEU A 43 -4.80 -5.05 0.34
CA LEU A 43 -5.78 -4.06 0.79
C LEU A 43 -7.18 -4.32 0.22
N MET A 44 -7.27 -4.84 -1.01
CA MET A 44 -8.55 -5.22 -1.63
C MET A 44 -9.24 -6.35 -0.87
N PHE A 45 -8.51 -7.40 -0.48
CA PHE A 45 -9.08 -8.47 0.34
C PHE A 45 -9.55 -7.97 1.70
N ILE A 46 -8.75 -7.12 2.35
CA ILE A 46 -9.12 -6.50 3.63
C ILE A 46 -10.42 -5.68 3.47
N ALA A 47 -10.53 -4.88 2.42
CA ALA A 47 -11.72 -4.07 2.15
C ALA A 47 -12.98 -4.93 1.92
N ILE A 48 -12.87 -6.02 1.15
CA ILE A 48 -13.97 -6.94 0.89
C ILE A 48 -14.44 -7.60 2.18
N ILE A 49 -13.50 -8.12 3.00
CA ILE A 49 -13.82 -8.73 4.29
C ILE A 49 -14.53 -7.72 5.18
N PHE A 50 -14.04 -6.48 5.25
CA PHE A 50 -14.66 -5.41 6.03
C PHE A 50 -16.07 -5.04 5.58
N ILE A 51 -16.33 -5.01 4.26
CA ILE A 51 -17.68 -4.76 3.73
C ILE A 51 -18.62 -5.92 4.05
N LEU A 52 -18.14 -7.16 3.91
CA LEU A 52 -18.95 -8.34 4.23
C LEU A 52 -19.28 -8.40 5.72
N THR A 53 -18.34 -8.11 6.61
CA THR A 53 -18.62 -8.07 8.06
C THR A 53 -19.59 -6.96 8.41
N MET A 54 -19.45 -5.77 7.83
CA MET A 54 -20.42 -4.68 7.99
C MET A 54 -21.81 -5.06 7.49
N LEU A 55 -21.91 -5.72 6.33
CA LEU A 55 -23.18 -6.15 5.75
C LEU A 55 -23.85 -7.23 6.62
N LEU A 56 -23.09 -8.23 7.05
CA LEU A 56 -23.59 -9.29 7.94
C LEU A 56 -24.04 -8.72 9.28
N LEU A 57 -23.29 -7.78 9.85
CA LEU A 57 -23.67 -7.13 11.09
C LEU A 57 -24.96 -6.32 10.94
N ASN A 58 -25.11 -5.57 9.84
CA ASN A 58 -26.35 -4.83 9.57
C ASN A 58 -27.54 -5.78 9.42
N LEU A 59 -27.35 -6.92 8.75
CA LEU A 59 -28.41 -7.92 8.62
C LEU A 59 -28.78 -8.54 9.97
N ALA A 60 -27.78 -8.91 10.77
CA ALA A 60 -27.98 -9.53 12.08
C ALA A 60 -28.61 -8.60 13.13
N LEU A 61 -28.46 -7.28 12.96
CA LEU A 61 -29.10 -6.28 13.82
C LEU A 61 -30.48 -5.84 13.30
N ALA A 62 -30.82 -6.19 12.06
CA ALA A 62 -32.09 -5.81 11.43
C ALA A 62 -33.24 -6.80 11.71
N GLU A 63 -32.92 -7.97 12.26
CA GLU A 63 -33.84 -8.96 12.83
C GLU A 63 -34.16 -8.67 14.30
#